data_AF-A0A150NWA1-F1
#
_entry.id   AF-A0A150NWA1-F1
#
_cell.length_a   1.000
_cell.length_b   1.000
_cell.length_c   1.000
_cell.angle_alpha   90.00
_cell.angle_beta   90.00
_cell.angle_gamma   90.00
#
_symmetry.space_group_name_H-M   'P 1'
#
loop_
_entity.id
_entity.type
_entity.pdbx_description
1 polymer ?
#
loop_
_entity_poly.entity_id
_entity_poly.type
_entity_poly.pdbx_seq_one_letter_code
_entity_poly.pdbx_strand_id
1 'polypeptide(L)'
;MDRKITRFAIKNRKSPAKNRRIVGKYLSFLAVALFGLFLANFAYIIAKGNIFGTDLVKEAKKVHQTTRTVPAKRGTIYDRNGVPIAEDATSYNVYAVIDKNTSQQLEKFFM
;
A
#
# COMPACT_ATOMS: atom_id res chain seq x y z
N MET A 1 -0.98 -50.96 42.78
CA MET A 1 -0.96 -50.90 41.30
C MET A 1 0.35 -51.53 40.82
N ASP A 2 0.29 -52.50 39.92
CA ASP A 2 1.45 -53.34 39.56
C ASP A 2 2.50 -52.55 38.75
N ARG A 3 3.77 -52.62 39.17
CA ARG A 3 4.90 -51.92 38.51
C ARG A 3 5.15 -52.42 37.08
N LYS A 4 4.68 -53.62 36.75
CA LYS A 4 4.77 -54.17 35.38
C LYS A 4 3.88 -53.39 34.40
N ILE A 5 2.66 -53.02 34.84
CA ILE A 5 1.70 -52.27 34.02
C ILE A 5 2.21 -50.87 33.72
N THR A 6 2.76 -50.18 34.72
CA THR A 6 3.27 -48.81 34.55
C THR A 6 4.51 -48.76 33.65
N ARG A 7 5.42 -49.73 33.78
CA ARG A 7 6.59 -49.83 32.88
C ARG A 7 6.20 -50.13 31.44
N PHE A 8 5.21 -50.99 31.22
CA PHE A 8 4.70 -51.28 29.88
C PHE A 8 4.08 -50.03 29.23
N ALA A 9 3.24 -49.30 29.98
CA ALA A 9 2.59 -48.06 29.52
C ALA A 9 3.59 -46.93 29.19
N ILE A 10 4.76 -46.91 29.84
CA ILE A 10 5.77 -45.86 29.70
C ILE A 10 6.89 -46.23 28.70
N LYS A 11 6.99 -47.50 28.31
CA LYS A 11 8.15 -48.06 27.57
C LYS A 11 8.56 -47.26 26.33
N ASN A 12 7.60 -46.71 25.58
CA ASN A 12 7.84 -46.00 24.32
C ASN A 12 7.44 -44.52 24.34
N ARG A 13 7.16 -43.93 25.51
CA ARG A 13 6.73 -42.52 25.57
C ARG A 13 7.90 -41.58 25.28
N LYS A 14 7.72 -40.66 24.34
CA LYS A 14 8.71 -39.59 24.09
C LYS A 14 8.70 -38.62 25.28
N SER A 15 9.88 -38.07 25.62
CA SER A 15 9.94 -37.03 26.63
C SER A 15 9.16 -35.79 26.16
N PRO A 16 8.56 -35.01 27.08
CA PRO A 16 7.87 -33.76 26.72
C PRO A 16 8.74 -32.82 25.87
N ALA A 17 10.04 -32.72 26.19
CA ALA A 17 10.99 -31.93 25.42
C ALA A 17 11.15 -32.41 23.96
N LYS A 18 11.25 -33.73 23.75
CA LYS A 18 11.33 -34.32 22.40
C LYS A 18 10.02 -34.11 21.63
N ASN A 19 8.87 -34.21 22.30
CA ASN A 19 7.57 -34.00 21.66
C ASN A 19 7.37 -32.55 21.23
N ARG A 20 7.72 -31.57 22.09
CA ARG A 20 7.69 -30.14 21.75
C ARG A 20 8.57 -29.80 20.54
N ARG A 21 9.77 -30.38 20.45
CA ARG A 21 10.65 -30.18 19.29
C ARG A 21 10.07 -30.74 18.00
N ILE A 22 9.43 -31.91 18.07
CA ILE A 22 8.79 -32.54 16.89
C ILE A 22 7.59 -31.72 16.43
N VAL A 23 6.70 -31.33 17.34
CA VAL A 23 5.53 -30.50 17.04
C VAL A 23 5.98 -29.15 16.47
N GLY A 24 6.97 -28.51 17.09
CA GLY A 24 7.54 -27.25 16.60
C GLY A 24 8.05 -27.37 15.16
N LYS A 25 8.79 -28.44 14.84
CA LYS A 25 9.29 -28.66 13.48
C LYS A 25 8.17 -28.75 12.44
N TYR A 26 7.14 -29.55 12.71
CA TYR A 26 6.01 -29.70 11.79
C TYR A 26 5.18 -28.43 11.68
N LEU A 27 4.96 -27.73 12.79
CA LEU A 27 4.23 -26.47 12.80
C LEU A 27 4.98 -25.38 12.02
N SER A 28 6.30 -25.26 12.20
CA SER A 28 7.12 -24.33 11.43
C SER A 28 7.13 -24.66 9.94
N PHE A 29 7.23 -25.94 9.57
CA PHE A 29 7.16 -26.35 8.16
C PHE A 29 5.80 -26.02 7.55
N LEU A 30 4.70 -26.32 8.26
CA LEU A 30 3.35 -25.99 7.82
C LEU A 30 3.16 -24.48 7.66
N ALA A 31 3.66 -23.69 8.60
CA ALA A 31 3.59 -22.22 8.53
C ALA A 31 4.34 -21.70 7.29
N VAL A 32 5.58 -22.14 7.08
CA VAL A 32 6.35 -21.74 5.89
C VAL A 32 5.66 -22.15 4.60
N ALA A 33 5.09 -23.36 4.53
CA ALA A 33 4.34 -23.81 3.36
C ALA A 33 3.09 -22.96 3.10
N LEU A 34 2.31 -22.65 4.15
CA LEU A 34 1.12 -21.80 4.05
C LEU A 34 1.47 -20.37 3.59
N PHE A 35 2.45 -19.74 4.22
CA PHE A 35 2.91 -18.41 3.81
C PHE A 35 3.51 -18.41 2.40
N GLY A 36 4.25 -19.46 2.05
CA GLY A 36 4.79 -19.65 0.70
C GLY A 36 3.69 -19.72 -0.35
N LEU A 37 2.58 -20.43 -0.07
CA LEU A 37 1.42 -20.48 -0.96
C LEU A 37 0.80 -19.09 -1.16
N PHE A 38 0.63 -18.31 -0.08
CA PHE A 38 0.10 -16.95 -0.19
C PHE A 38 1.03 -16.04 -1.00
N LEU A 39 2.34 -16.10 -0.76
CA LEU A 39 3.33 -15.30 -1.49
C LEU A 39 3.38 -15.67 -2.98
N ALA A 40 3.35 -16.96 -3.32
CA ALA A 40 3.28 -17.42 -4.70
C ALA A 40 2.00 -16.94 -5.39
N ASN A 41 0.86 -16.98 -4.68
CA ASN A 41 -0.40 -16.46 -5.18
C ASN A 41 -0.34 -14.94 -5.41
N PHE A 42 0.22 -14.16 -4.48
CA PHE A 42 0.44 -12.72 -4.66
C PHE A 42 1.37 -12.43 -5.85
N ALA A 43 2.49 -13.15 -5.96
CA ALA A 43 3.41 -12.98 -7.08
C ALA A 43 2.74 -13.30 -8.41
N TYR A 44 1.94 -14.37 -8.48
CA TYR A 44 1.15 -14.72 -9.67
C TYR A 44 0.18 -13.61 -10.06
N ILE A 45 -0.55 -13.07 -9.07
CA ILE A 45 -1.52 -11.99 -9.25
C ILE A 45 -0.84 -10.71 -9.76
N ILE A 46 0.29 -10.31 -9.15
CA ILE A 46 1.06 -9.12 -9.52
C ILE A 46 1.68 -9.29 -10.91
N ALA A 47 2.30 -10.44 -11.20
CA ALA A 47 2.97 -10.70 -12.47
C ALA A 47 1.99 -10.73 -13.66
N LYS A 48 0.74 -11.15 -13.45
CA LYS A 48 -0.28 -11.11 -14.49
C LYS A 48 -0.59 -9.69 -14.99
N GLY A 49 -0.27 -8.66 -14.19
CA GLY A 49 -0.38 -7.24 -14.54
C GLY A 49 -1.81 -6.70 -14.69
N ASN A 50 -2.76 -7.55 -15.06
CA ASN A 50 -4.18 -7.26 -15.24
C ASN A 50 -5.00 -8.34 -14.54
N ILE A 51 -5.78 -7.96 -13.53
CA ILE A 51 -6.74 -8.86 -12.87
C ILE A 51 -8.12 -8.32 -13.23
N PHE A 52 -8.98 -9.17 -13.80
CA PHE A 52 -10.35 -8.81 -14.20
C PHE A 52 -10.48 -7.66 -15.23
N GLY A 53 -9.53 -7.50 -16.16
CA GLY A 53 -9.65 -6.52 -17.26
C GLY A 53 -9.40 -5.06 -16.86
N THR A 54 -9.10 -4.80 -15.59
CA THR A 54 -8.62 -3.51 -15.09
C THR A 54 -7.10 -3.52 -14.98
N ASP A 55 -6.46 -2.52 -15.58
CA ASP A 55 -5.03 -2.25 -15.45
C ASP A 55 -4.76 -1.64 -14.07
N LEU A 56 -4.13 -2.41 -13.18
CA LEU A 56 -3.85 -1.99 -11.80
C LEU A 56 -2.96 -0.75 -11.74
N VAL A 57 -2.13 -0.51 -12.76
CA VAL A 57 -1.27 0.68 -12.84
C VAL A 57 -2.10 1.92 -13.14
N LYS A 58 -3.14 1.81 -13.98
CA LYS A 58 -4.08 2.91 -14.23
C LYS A 58 -4.92 3.25 -13.00
N GLU A 59 -5.44 2.25 -12.29
CA GLU A 59 -6.24 2.48 -11.08
C GLU A 59 -5.38 3.03 -9.92
N ALA A 60 -4.15 2.52 -9.73
CA ALA A 60 -3.21 3.08 -8.77
C ALA A 60 -2.88 4.55 -9.10
N LYS A 61 -2.68 4.87 -10.38
CA LYS A 61 -2.50 6.26 -10.82
C LYS A 61 -3.72 7.10 -10.48
N LYS A 62 -4.94 6.64 -10.76
CA LYS A 62 -6.19 7.37 -10.49
C LYS A 62 -6.38 7.71 -9.00
N VAL A 63 -6.05 6.78 -8.10
CA VAL A 63 -6.14 7.03 -6.65
C VAL A 63 -5.15 8.09 -6.17
N HIS A 64 -3.97 8.15 -6.80
CA HIS A 64 -2.94 9.15 -6.50
C HIS A 64 -2.99 10.39 -7.42
N GLN A 65 -3.98 10.48 -8.31
CA GLN A 65 -4.09 11.58 -9.25
C GLN A 65 -4.94 12.69 -8.61
N THR A 66 -4.27 13.73 -8.14
CA THR A 66 -4.94 14.97 -7.74
C THR A 66 -5.62 15.57 -8.96
N THR A 67 -6.94 15.53 -9.00
CA THR A 67 -7.71 16.14 -10.09
C THR A 67 -7.70 17.65 -9.87
N ARG A 68 -6.94 18.38 -10.68
CA ARG A 68 -6.92 19.85 -10.64
C ARG A 68 -7.94 20.38 -11.63
N THR A 69 -8.88 21.18 -11.14
CA THR A 69 -9.79 21.93 -12.00
C THR A 69 -8.97 22.97 -12.77
N VAL A 70 -8.89 22.82 -14.09
CA VAL A 70 -8.30 23.86 -14.95
C VAL A 70 -9.35 24.97 -15.10
N PRO A 71 -9.10 26.18 -14.56
CA PRO A 71 -10.05 27.27 -14.71
C PRO A 71 -10.17 27.64 -16.20
N ALA A 72 -11.39 27.97 -16.64
CA ALA A 72 -11.60 28.49 -17.98
C ALA A 72 -10.97 29.89 -18.12
N LYS A 73 -10.41 30.20 -19.29
CA LYS A 73 -9.96 31.57 -19.60
C LYS A 73 -11.18 32.47 -19.85
N ARG A 74 -11.27 33.64 -19.19
CA ARG A 74 -12.29 34.63 -19.58
C ARG A 74 -11.90 35.31 -20.90
N GLY A 75 -12.92 35.83 -21.58
CA GLY A 75 -12.73 36.70 -22.73
C GLY A 75 -12.27 38.10 -22.34
N THR A 76 -11.59 38.78 -23.26
CA THR A 76 -11.18 40.18 -23.15
C THR A 76 -12.37 41.10 -23.50
N ILE A 77 -12.59 42.14 -22.69
CA ILE A 77 -13.59 43.18 -22.97
C ILE A 77 -12.90 44.35 -23.67
N TYR A 78 -13.48 44.78 -24.79
CA TYR A 78 -12.96 45.87 -25.62
C TYR A 78 -13.88 47.09 -25.60
N ASP A 79 -13.30 48.28 -25.68
CA ASP A 79 -14.03 49.52 -26.03
C ASP A 79 -14.41 49.50 -27.54
N ARG A 80 -15.25 50.45 -27.97
CA ARG A 80 -15.68 50.68 -29.36
C ARG A 80 -14.52 50.76 -30.36
N ASN A 81 -13.33 51.15 -29.90
CA ASN A 81 -12.13 51.28 -30.72
C ASN A 81 -11.26 50.00 -30.75
N GLY A 82 -11.71 48.90 -30.12
CA GLY A 82 -10.94 47.65 -30.03
C GLY A 82 -9.81 47.67 -29.00
N VAL A 83 -9.80 48.66 -28.10
CA VAL A 83 -8.82 48.74 -27.01
C VAL A 83 -9.28 47.85 -25.84
N PRO A 84 -8.45 46.92 -25.34
CA PRO A 84 -8.81 46.07 -24.21
C PRO A 84 -8.93 46.91 -22.94
N ILE A 85 -10.07 46.80 -22.25
CA ILE A 85 -10.35 47.48 -20.97
C ILE A 85 -10.48 46.50 -19.79
N ALA A 86 -10.59 45.20 -20.07
CA ALA A 86 -10.48 44.15 -19.06
C ALA A 86 -9.98 42.86 -19.70
N GLU A 87 -8.93 42.27 -19.13
CA GLU A 87 -8.34 40.99 -19.51
C GLU A 87 -7.91 40.22 -18.25
N ASP A 88 -7.79 38.89 -18.37
CA ASP A 88 -7.26 38.08 -17.27
C ASP A 88 -5.74 38.21 -17.21
N ALA A 89 -5.20 38.55 -16.03
CA ALA A 89 -3.76 38.56 -15.79
C ALA A 89 -3.32 37.24 -15.12
N THR A 90 -2.18 36.69 -15.56
CA THR A 90 -1.58 35.53 -14.87
C THR A 90 -0.73 36.03 -13.71
N SER A 91 -1.13 35.74 -12.47
CA SER A 91 -0.36 36.06 -11.27
C SER A 91 0.36 34.82 -10.74
N TYR A 92 1.61 34.99 -10.30
CA TYR A 92 2.42 33.94 -9.68
C TYR A 92 2.75 34.32 -8.24
N ASN A 93 2.50 33.41 -7.30
CA ASN A 93 2.90 33.57 -5.91
C ASN A 93 4.15 32.73 -5.65
N VAL A 94 5.22 33.36 -5.13
CA VAL A 94 6.47 32.68 -4.76
C VAL A 94 6.57 32.66 -3.24
N TYR A 95 6.82 31.47 -2.67
CA TYR A 95 6.97 31.27 -1.23
C TYR A 95 8.23 30.45 -0.92
N ALA A 96 8.90 30.78 0.17
CA ALA A 96 10.09 30.08 0.66
C ALA A 96 9.79 29.39 2.01
N VAL A 97 10.12 28.11 2.11
CA VAL A 97 10.01 27.34 3.36
C VAL A 97 11.40 27.26 3.98
N ILE A 98 11.60 27.96 5.10
CA ILE A 98 12.92 28.10 5.74
C ILE A 98 13.13 27.05 6.84
N ASP A 99 12.06 26.47 7.37
CA ASP A 99 12.10 25.45 8.43
C ASP A 99 11.76 24.05 7.88
N LYS A 100 12.61 23.07 8.19
CA LYS A 100 12.47 21.66 7.77
C LYS A 100 11.29 20.96 8.46
N ASN A 101 10.87 21.45 9.64
CA ASN A 101 9.82 20.82 10.43
C ASN A 101 8.39 21.15 9.97
N THR A 102 8.21 22.09 9.03
CA THR A 102 6.89 22.59 8.58
C THR A 102 6.44 22.00 7.24
N SER A 103 7.16 21.01 6.72
CA SER A 103 6.98 20.48 5.36
C SER A 103 5.63 19.78 5.12
N GLN A 104 5.04 19.13 6.13
CA GLN A 104 3.81 18.32 5.93
C GLN A 104 2.51 19.12 5.84
N GLN A 105 2.47 20.35 6.35
CA GLN A 105 1.25 21.15 6.42
C GLN A 105 1.02 22.01 5.17
N LEU A 106 2.09 22.35 4.44
CA LEU A 106 2.04 23.21 3.26
C LEU A 106 1.60 22.45 1.99
N GLU A 107 1.95 21.17 1.84
CA GLU A 107 1.54 20.40 0.65
C GLU A 107 0.02 20.27 0.54
N LYS A 108 -0.70 20.15 1.66
CA LYS A 108 -2.18 20.11 1.68
C LYS A 108 -2.87 21.44 1.32
N PHE A 109 -2.15 22.55 1.39
CA PHE A 109 -2.71 23.89 1.13
C PHE A 109 -2.49 24.33 -0.33
N PHE A 110 -1.52 23.73 -1.02
CA PHE A 110 -1.12 24.10 -2.39
C PHE A 110 -1.30 22.99 -3.44
N MET A 111 -1.60 21.74 -3.03
CA MET A 111 -2.01 20.64 -3.91
C MET A 111 -3.51 20.40 -3.82
#